data_AF-A0A349YIK5-F1
#
_entry.id   AF-A0A349YIK5-F1
#
_cell.length_a   1.000
_cell.length_b   1.000
_cell.length_c   1.000
_cell.angle_alpha   90.00
_cell.angle_beta   90.00
_cell.angle_gamma   90.00
#
_symmetry.space_group_name_H-M   'P 1'
#
loop_
_entity.id
_entity.type
_entity.pdbx_description
1 polymer ?
#
loop_
_entity_poly.entity_id
_entity_poly.type
_entity_poly.pdbx_seq_one_letter_code
_entity_poly.pdbx_strand_id
1 'polypeptide(L)'
;MTSRTFEYLVREVLNCDQPERLLTFGGIANSGMIEQENGFYMAAISALAVLHSHATCDQASKIDCIIEELSETEGKSMEQLDNDYTEMIYDSIVKLKKEIL
;
A
#
# COMPACT_ATOMS: atom_id res chain seq x y z
N MET A 1 -10.49 -7.63 6.51
CA MET A 1 -10.06 -7.60 5.10
C MET A 1 -9.25 -8.84 4.76
N THR A 2 -9.34 -9.35 3.53
CA THR A 2 -8.49 -10.48 3.09
C THR A 2 -7.21 -9.99 2.43
N SER A 3 -6.12 -10.76 2.56
CA SER A 3 -4.83 -10.50 1.88
C SER A 3 -5.02 -10.26 0.37
N ARG A 4 -5.84 -11.09 -0.27
CA ARG A 4 -6.19 -10.97 -1.71
C ARG A 4 -6.83 -9.63 -2.06
N THR A 5 -7.75 -9.13 -1.23
CA THR A 5 -8.39 -7.82 -1.45
C THR A 5 -7.36 -6.70 -1.44
N PHE A 6 -6.40 -6.75 -0.51
CA PHE A 6 -5.32 -5.78 -0.43
C PHE A 6 -4.34 -5.92 -1.61
N GLU A 7 -3.98 -7.15 -1.99
CA GLU A 7 -3.18 -7.43 -3.19
C GLU A 7 -3.76 -6.79 -4.45
N TYR A 8 -5.08 -6.90 -4.66
CA TYR A 8 -5.75 -6.27 -5.81
C TYR A 8 -5.60 -4.75 -5.81
N LEU A 9 -5.82 -4.10 -4.66
CA LEU A 9 -5.65 -2.65 -4.56
C LEU A 9 -4.22 -2.23 -4.90
N VAL A 10 -3.22 -2.91 -4.34
CA VAL A 10 -1.81 -2.60 -4.59
C VAL A 10 -1.49 -2.76 -6.08
N ARG A 11 -1.96 -3.84 -6.73
CA ARG A 11 -1.80 -4.02 -8.18
C ARG A 11 -2.42 -2.88 -8.98
N GLU A 12 -3.63 -2.46 -8.61
CA GLU A 12 -4.29 -1.35 -9.30
C GLU A 12 -3.51 -0.05 -9.17
N VAL A 13 -3.00 0.27 -7.97
CA VAL A 13 -2.21 1.48 -7.74
C VAL A 13 -0.89 1.41 -8.51
N LEU A 14 -0.17 0.28 -8.44
CA LEU A 14 1.12 0.11 -9.11
C LEU A 14 1.00 0.10 -10.64
N ASN A 15 -0.13 -0.36 -11.20
CA ASN A 15 -0.38 -0.37 -12.65
C ASN A 15 -0.60 1.03 -13.25
N CYS A 16 -0.81 2.06 -12.41
CA CYS A 16 -0.95 3.44 -12.87
C CYS A 16 0.39 4.08 -13.23
N ASP A 17 1.51 3.53 -12.77
CA ASP A 17 2.85 3.92 -13.23
C ASP A 17 3.22 3.08 -14.46
N GLN A 18 3.85 3.69 -15.47
CA GLN A 18 4.13 3.06 -16.76
C GLN A 18 4.68 1.62 -16.60
N PRO A 19 4.25 0.64 -17.42
CA PRO A 19 4.50 -0.79 -17.21
C PRO A 19 5.98 -1.21 -17.06
N GLU A 20 6.91 -0.32 -17.41
CA GLU A 20 8.36 -0.51 -17.27
C GLU A 20 8.86 -0.36 -15.82
N ARG A 21 8.13 0.35 -14.94
CA ARG A 21 8.45 0.51 -13.50
C ARG A 21 7.88 -0.59 -12.60
N LEU A 22 6.90 -1.34 -13.10
CA LEU A 22 6.31 -2.50 -12.42
C LEU A 22 7.34 -3.62 -12.15
N LEU A 23 8.49 -3.63 -12.84
CA LEU A 23 9.53 -4.64 -12.62
C LEU A 23 10.17 -4.55 -11.23
N THR A 24 10.12 -3.40 -10.56
CA THR A 24 10.69 -3.20 -9.21
C THR A 24 9.71 -3.48 -8.07
N PHE A 25 8.39 -3.36 -8.29
CA PHE A 25 7.36 -3.52 -7.24
C PHE A 25 6.33 -4.64 -7.51
N GLY A 26 6.25 -5.16 -8.74
CA GLY A 26 5.29 -6.19 -9.14
C GLY A 26 5.48 -7.56 -8.48
N GLY A 27 6.62 -7.79 -7.83
CA GLY A 27 6.86 -8.97 -6.99
C GLY A 27 6.13 -8.92 -5.64
N ILE A 28 5.89 -7.72 -5.09
CA ILE A 28 5.28 -7.54 -3.76
C ILE A 28 3.80 -7.87 -3.78
N ALA A 29 3.12 -7.63 -4.90
CA ALA A 29 1.69 -7.89 -5.04
C ALA A 29 1.36 -9.31 -5.55
N ASN A 30 2.32 -10.23 -5.57
CA ASN A 30 2.14 -11.59 -6.07
C ASN A 30 2.30 -12.65 -4.97
N SER A 31 1.39 -13.62 -4.97
CA SER A 31 1.55 -14.97 -4.39
C SER A 31 1.85 -15.04 -2.88
N GLY A 32 1.02 -14.41 -2.05
CA GLY A 32 1.08 -14.61 -0.59
C GLY A 32 2.21 -13.86 0.11
N MET A 33 2.92 -12.97 -0.61
CA MET A 33 3.94 -12.11 -0.02
C MET A 33 3.35 -11.17 1.02
N ILE A 34 2.10 -10.73 0.86
CA ILE A 34 1.41 -9.84 1.81
C ILE A 34 1.20 -10.51 3.17
N GLU A 35 1.02 -11.83 3.18
CA GLU A 35 0.82 -12.61 4.41
C GLU A 35 2.12 -12.84 5.19
N GLN A 36 3.29 -12.68 4.54
CA GLN A 36 4.59 -12.85 5.17
C GLN A 36 4.95 -11.66 6.07
N GLU A 37 6.00 -11.85 6.88
CA GLU A 37 6.63 -10.78 7.64
C GLU A 37 7.01 -9.62 6.71
N ASN A 38 6.70 -8.38 7.10
CA ASN A 38 6.86 -7.16 6.30
C ASN A 38 6.02 -7.10 5.02
N GLY A 39 5.24 -8.13 4.68
CA GLY A 39 4.47 -8.20 3.44
C GLY A 39 3.49 -7.05 3.29
N PHE A 40 2.63 -6.88 4.29
CA PHE A 40 1.66 -5.78 4.35
C PHE A 40 2.34 -4.41 4.31
N TYR A 41 3.34 -4.20 5.17
CA TYR A 41 4.10 -2.94 5.28
C TYR A 41 4.71 -2.54 3.93
N MET A 42 5.45 -3.46 3.30
CA MET A 42 6.11 -3.21 2.01
C MET A 42 5.09 -2.95 0.90
N ALA A 43 3.98 -3.68 0.88
CA ALA A 43 2.92 -3.51 -0.10
C ALA A 43 2.23 -2.14 0.04
N ALA A 44 1.90 -1.73 1.27
CA ALA A 44 1.28 -0.45 1.57
C ALA A 44 2.20 0.73 1.18
N ILE A 45 3.47 0.70 1.60
CA ILE A 45 4.44 1.75 1.26
C ILE A 45 4.65 1.84 -0.26
N SER A 46 4.74 0.70 -0.94
CA SER A 46 4.93 0.70 -2.40
C SER A 46 3.75 1.37 -3.12
N ALA A 47 2.52 1.08 -2.69
CA ALA A 47 1.33 1.74 -3.22
C ALA A 47 1.34 3.25 -2.94
N LEU A 48 1.64 3.64 -1.70
CA LEU A 48 1.70 5.05 -1.30
C LEU A 48 2.80 5.82 -2.03
N ALA A 49 3.96 5.22 -2.29
CA ALA A 49 5.04 5.85 -3.05
C ALA A 49 4.63 6.19 -4.50
N VAL A 50 3.85 5.31 -5.15
CA VAL A 50 3.31 5.58 -6.48
C VAL A 50 2.32 6.75 -6.44
N LEU A 51 1.40 6.75 -5.48
CA LEU A 51 0.46 7.86 -5.28
C LEU A 51 1.19 9.17 -4.98
N HIS A 52 2.22 9.14 -4.14
CA HIS A 52 3.00 10.31 -3.75
C HIS A 52 3.62 11.02 -4.94
N SER A 53 4.11 10.28 -5.94
CA SER A 53 4.71 10.88 -7.15
C SER A 53 3.74 11.68 -8.03
N HIS A 54 2.43 11.50 -7.82
CA HIS A 54 1.36 12.19 -8.53
C HIS A 54 0.57 13.17 -7.64
N ALA A 55 0.90 13.23 -6.35
CA ALA A 55 0.15 13.98 -5.34
C ALA A 55 0.46 15.48 -5.39
N THR A 56 -0.55 16.30 -5.07
CA THR A 56 -0.34 17.70 -4.65
C THR A 56 0.33 17.77 -3.28
N CYS A 57 0.80 18.96 -2.87
CA CYS A 57 1.47 19.15 -1.59
C CYS A 57 0.62 18.68 -0.39
N ASP A 58 -0.67 19.04 -0.37
CA ASP A 58 -1.60 18.65 0.70
C ASP A 58 -1.87 17.14 0.72
N GLN A 59 -1.87 16.49 -0.44
CA GLN A 59 -2.06 15.04 -0.55
C GLN A 59 -0.79 14.27 -0.16
N ALA A 60 0.39 14.78 -0.53
CA ALA A 60 1.68 14.22 -0.12
C ALA A 60 1.81 14.22 1.40
N SER A 61 1.45 15.33 2.07
CA SER A 61 1.46 15.38 3.54
C SER A 61 0.53 14.34 4.19
N LYS A 62 -0.63 14.04 3.59
CA LYS A 62 -1.51 12.95 4.08
C LYS A 62 -0.87 11.58 3.88
N ILE A 63 -0.20 11.37 2.76
CA ILE A 63 0.54 10.13 2.48
C ILE A 63 1.65 9.94 3.52
N ASP A 64 2.41 10.98 3.81
CA ASP A 64 3.49 10.94 4.81
C ASP A 64 2.96 10.54 6.20
N CYS A 65 1.82 11.10 6.63
CA CYS A 65 1.19 10.68 7.90
C CYS A 65 0.84 9.19 7.92
N ILE A 66 0.33 8.63 6.81
CA ILE A 66 0.01 7.20 6.73
C ILE A 66 1.30 6.36 6.74
N ILE A 67 2.38 6.82 6.12
CA ILE A 67 3.68 6.14 6.16
C ILE A 67 4.23 6.10 7.58
N GLU A 68 4.11 7.20 8.33
CA GLU A 68 4.50 7.25 9.74
C GLU A 68 3.69 6.23 10.57
N GLU A 69 2.37 6.16 10.38
CA GLU A 69 1.51 5.16 11.04
C GLU A 69 1.88 3.72 10.65
N LEU A 70 2.27 3.49 9.39
CA LEU A 70 2.66 2.17 8.90
C LEU A 70 3.96 1.66 9.52
N SER A 71 4.85 2.54 9.97
CA SER A 71 6.13 2.14 10.59
C SER A 71 5.94 1.24 11.81
N GLU A 72 4.81 1.35 12.53
CA GLU A 72 4.46 0.48 13.65
C GLU A 72 4.17 -0.97 13.24
N THR A 73 4.03 -1.23 11.94
CA THR A 73 3.78 -2.57 11.37
C THR A 73 5.02 -3.21 10.76
N GLU A 74 6.16 -2.52 10.76
CA GLU A 74 7.44 -3.10 10.34
C GLU A 74 7.80 -4.30 11.24
N GLY A 75 8.27 -5.38 10.60
CA GLY A 75 8.60 -6.67 11.23
C GLY A 75 7.40 -7.56 11.56
N LYS A 76 6.17 -7.17 11.20
CA LYS A 76 4.96 -7.97 11.47
C LYS A 76 4.46 -8.68 10.21
N SER A 77 3.92 -9.89 10.38
CA SER A 77 3.10 -10.53 9.36
C SER A 77 1.67 -9.99 9.42
N MET A 78 0.91 -10.12 8.32
CA MET A 78 -0.46 -9.61 8.27
C MET A 78 -1.39 -10.26 9.32
N GLU A 79 -1.15 -11.53 9.67
CA GLU A 79 -1.92 -12.23 10.71
C GLU A 79 -1.70 -11.67 12.12
N GLN A 80 -0.59 -10.96 12.34
CA GLN A 80 -0.26 -10.31 13.62
C GLN A 80 -0.85 -8.89 13.72
N LEU A 81 -1.43 -8.38 12.64
CA LEU A 81 -2.02 -7.05 12.60
C LEU A 81 -3.50 -7.12 12.99
N ASP A 82 -3.97 -6.06 13.64
CA ASP A 82 -5.39 -5.89 13.89
C ASP A 82 -6.14 -5.71 12.58
N ASN A 83 -7.25 -6.44 12.41
CA ASN A 83 -8.02 -6.41 11.17
C ASN A 83 -8.57 -5.01 10.91
N ASP A 84 -9.05 -4.31 11.94
CA ASP A 84 -9.59 -2.96 11.85
C ASP A 84 -8.52 -1.96 11.39
N TYR A 85 -7.28 -2.13 11.87
CA TYR A 85 -6.14 -1.34 11.41
C TYR A 85 -5.84 -1.60 9.92
N THR A 86 -5.80 -2.86 9.50
CA THR A 86 -5.52 -3.17 8.08
C THR A 86 -6.61 -2.64 7.15
N GLU A 87 -7.88 -2.64 7.59
CA GLU A 87 -9.00 -2.04 6.86
C GLU A 87 -8.89 -0.51 6.79
N MET A 88 -8.52 0.15 7.88
CA MET A 88 -8.29 1.60 7.89
C MET A 88 -7.22 2.03 6.88
N ILE A 89 -6.10 1.32 6.82
CA ILE A 89 -5.03 1.59 5.84
C ILE A 89 -5.52 1.36 4.42
N TYR A 90 -6.23 0.26 4.17
CA TYR A 90 -6.82 -0.03 2.86
C TYR A 90 -7.74 1.10 2.40
N ASP A 91 -8.69 1.52 3.24
CA ASP A 91 -9.64 2.58 2.92
C ASP A 91 -8.94 3.92 2.66
N SER A 92 -7.87 4.20 3.41
CA SER A 92 -7.05 5.39 3.22
C SER A 92 -6.35 5.40 1.86
N ILE A 93 -5.76 4.27 1.46
CA ILE A 93 -5.13 4.13 0.14
C ILE A 93 -6.18 4.21 -0.97
N VAL A 94 -7.36 3.58 -0.81
CA VAL A 94 -8.46 3.68 -1.80
C VAL A 94 -8.92 5.13 -1.97
N LYS A 95 -9.07 5.87 -0.87
CA LYS A 95 -9.47 7.28 -0.90
C LYS A 95 -8.42 8.12 -1.61
N LEU A 96 -7.14 7.99 -1.24
CA LEU A 96 -6.05 8.73 -1.87
C LEU A 96 -5.91 8.40 -3.35
N LYS A 97 -6.04 7.12 -3.73
CA LYS A 97 -6.07 6.69 -5.14
C LYS A 97 -7.12 7.48 -5.92
N LYS A 98 -8.37 7.56 -5.43
CA LYS A 98 -9.46 8.30 -6.11
C LYS A 98 -9.23 9.82 -6.18
N GLU A 99 -8.47 10.37 -5.24
CA GLU A 99 -8.17 11.81 -5.18
C GLU A 99 -6.98 12.19 -6.08
N ILE A 100 -6.09 11.24 -6.40
CA ILE A 100 -4.81 11.47 -7.09
C ILE A 100 -4.83 10.95 -8.54
N LEU A 101 -5.45 9.79 -8.78
CA LEU A 101 -5.49 9.07 -10.06
C LEU A 101 -6.91 9.07 -10.63
#